data_AF-Q6XLL8-F1
#
_entry.id   AF-Q6XLL8-F1
#
_cell.length_a   1.000
_cell.length_b   1.000
_cell.length_c   1.000
_cell.angle_alpha   90.00
_cell.angle_beta   90.00
_cell.angle_gamma   90.00
#
_symmetry.space_group_name_H-M   'P 1'
#
loop_
_entity.id
_entity.type
_entity.pdbx_description
1 polymer ?
#
loop_
_entity_poly.entity_id
_entity_poly.type
_entity_poly.pdbx_seq_one_letter_code
_entity_poly.pdbx_strand_id
1 'polypeptide(L)' 'MNAKFILLLLVVTTTMLLPDTQGAEVIKCRTPKDCADPCRKQTGCPHGKCMNRTCRCNRCG' A
#
# COMPACT_ATOMS: atom_id res chain seq x y z
N MET A 1 5.65 8.48 -37.76
CA MET A 1 5.39 8.30 -36.32
C MET A 1 5.53 9.65 -35.64
N ASN A 2 4.45 10.24 -35.13
CA ASN A 2 4.55 11.55 -34.51
C ASN A 2 5.11 11.38 -33.10
N ALA A 3 6.26 12.01 -32.80
CA ALA A 3 6.93 11.91 -31.50
C ALA A 3 5.99 12.18 -30.31
N LYS A 4 4.96 13.01 -30.52
CA LYS A 4 3.89 13.29 -29.55
C LYS A 4 3.10 12.03 -29.14
N PHE A 5 2.79 11.12 -30.06
CA PHE A 5 2.09 9.87 -29.73
C PHE A 5 2.97 8.91 -28.94
N ILE A 6 4.28 8.86 -29.25
CA ILE A 6 5.23 8.03 -28.50
C ILE A 6 5.33 8.54 -27.06
N LEU A 7 5.44 9.86 -26.87
CA LEU A 7 5.44 10.48 -25.54
C LEU A 7 4.15 10.19 -24.77
N LEU A 8 2.98 10.31 -25.41
CA LEU A 8 1.70 9.99 -24.78
C LEU A 8 1.62 8.52 -24.35
N LEU A 9 2.03 7.58 -25.21
CA LEU A 9 2.06 6.16 -24.87
C LEU A 9 3.00 5.87 -23.69
N LEU A 10 4.16 6.53 -23.63
CA LEU A 10 5.15 6.35 -22.56
C LEU A 10 4.67 6.91 -21.22
N VAL A 11 3.93 8.03 -21.23
CA VAL A 11 3.28 8.56 -20.02
C VAL A 11 2.18 7.61 -19.53
N VAL A 12 1.34 7.10 -20.44
CA VAL A 12 0.28 6.15 -20.07
C VAL A 12 0.87 4.87 -19.48
N THR A 13 1.89 4.27 -20.10
CA THR A 13 2.50 3.04 -19.57
C THR A 13 3.18 3.26 -18.23
N THR A 14 3.85 4.40 -18.01
CA THR A 14 4.48 4.68 -16.72
C THR A 14 3.45 4.86 -15.60
N THR A 15 2.29 5.49 -15.86
CA THR A 15 1.23 5.62 -14.84
C THR A 15 0.58 4.28 -14.43
N MET A 16 0.53 3.30 -15.34
CA MET A 16 -0.05 1.97 -15.06
C MET A 16 0.94 1.04 -14.35
N LEU A 17 2.25 1.28 -14.51
CA LEU A 17 3.31 0.52 -13.85
C LEU A 17 3.70 1.06 -12.47
N LEU A 18 3.21 2.23 -12.05
CA LEU A 18 3.33 2.60 -10.64
C LEU A 18 2.52 1.57 -9.85
N PRO A 19 3.15 0.68 -9.06
CA PRO A 19 2.38 -0.12 -8.14
C PRO A 19 1.58 0.86 -7.28
N ASP A 20 0.33 0.51 -6.95
CA ASP A 20 -0.42 1.07 -5.83
C ASP A 20 0.40 0.80 -4.54
N THR A 21 1.55 1.46 -4.39
CA THR A 21 1.98 1.97 -3.12
C THR A 21 1.03 3.14 -2.85
N GLN A 22 -0.24 2.82 -2.57
CA GLN A 22 -0.96 3.56 -1.54
C GLN A 22 0.00 3.49 -0.36
N GLY A 23 0.80 4.55 -0.23
CA GLY A 23 1.96 4.57 0.66
C GLY A 23 1.45 4.08 1.98
N ALA A 24 1.96 2.92 2.42
CA ALA A 24 1.42 2.19 3.56
C ALA A 24 1.12 3.21 4.65
N GLU A 25 -0.18 3.51 4.86
CA GLU A 25 -0.56 4.54 5.80
C GLU A 25 0.11 4.14 7.10
N VAL A 26 1.01 4.98 7.61
CA VAL A 26 1.83 4.68 8.77
C VAL A 26 0.89 4.68 9.97
N ILE A 27 0.25 3.54 10.21
CA ILE A 27 -0.69 3.37 11.30
C ILE A 27 0.11 3.27 12.57
N LYS A 28 0.00 4.30 13.40
CA LYS A 28 0.65 4.33 14.70
C LYS A 28 -0.02 3.33 15.63
N CYS A 29 0.80 2.63 16.42
CA CYS A 29 0.32 1.68 17.42
C CYS A 29 1.13 1.80 18.71
N ARG A 30 0.49 1.47 19.82
CA ARG A 30 1.14 1.27 21.13
C ARG A 30 1.22 -0.22 21.46
N THR A 31 0.19 -0.97 21.07
CA THR A 31 0.07 -2.41 21.29
C THR A 31 -0.24 -3.14 19.98
N PRO A 32 0.03 -4.45 19.87
CA PRO A 32 -0.35 -5.24 18.70
C PRO A 32 -1.86 -5.23 18.41
N LYS A 33 -2.71 -5.05 19.44
CA LYS A 33 -4.17 -5.02 19.29
C LYS A 33 -4.65 -3.81 18.49
N ASP A 34 -3.93 -2.69 18.57
CA ASP A 34 -4.24 -1.47 17.82
C ASP A 34 -4.18 -1.68 16.30
N CYS A 35 -3.45 -2.71 15.86
CA CYS A 35 -3.28 -3.04 14.45
C CYS A 35 -4.40 -3.92 13.87
N ALA A 36 -5.23 -4.58 14.70
CA ALA A 36 -6.19 -5.57 14.21
C ALA A 36 -7.25 -4.95 13.27
N ASP A 37 -7.91 -3.88 13.71
CA ASP A 37 -8.89 -3.15 12.91
C ASP A 37 -8.32 -2.51 11.64
N PRO A 38 -7.21 -1.73 11.72
CA PRO A 38 -6.66 -1.09 10.53
C PRO A 38 -6.03 -2.09 9.55
N CYS A 39 -5.46 -3.21 10.03
CA CYS A 39 -5.02 -4.27 9.14
C CYS A 39 -6.19 -4.97 8.46
N ARG A 40 -7.28 -5.24 9.20
CA ARG A 40 -8.51 -5.78 8.60
C ARG A 40 -9.05 -4.88 7.49
N LYS A 41 -9.01 -3.56 7.70
CA LYS A 41 -9.46 -2.58 6.69
C LYS A 41 -8.56 -2.57 5.44
N GLN A 42 -7.24 -2.68 5.61
CA GLN A 42 -6.29 -2.60 4.49
C GLN A 42 -6.13 -3.92 3.72
N THR A 43 -6.01 -5.05 4.43
CA THR A 43 -5.66 -6.35 3.82
C THR A 43 -6.82 -7.33 3.81
N GLY A 44 -7.95 -6.98 4.43
CA GLY A 44 -9.05 -7.91 4.73
C GLY A 44 -8.80 -8.76 5.98
N CYS A 45 -7.61 -8.65 6.60
CA CYS A 45 -7.12 -9.58 7.61
C CYS A 45 -6.66 -8.85 8.87
N PRO A 46 -7.09 -9.27 10.07
CA PRO A 46 -6.75 -8.58 11.32
C PRO A 46 -5.32 -8.87 11.79
N HIS A 47 -4.49 -9.53 10.99
CA HIS A 47 -3.15 -9.94 11.36
C HIS A 47 -2.17 -8.78 11.16
N GLY A 48 -1.84 -8.10 12.26
CA GLY A 48 -0.82 -7.05 12.27
C GLY A 48 0.14 -7.19 13.45
N LYS A 49 1.37 -6.73 13.27
CA LYS A 49 2.35 -6.58 14.36
C LYS A 49 2.65 -5.10 14.57
N CYS A 50 2.71 -4.66 15.82
CA CYS A 50 3.21 -3.34 16.15
C CYS A 50 4.74 -3.37 16.25
N MET A 51 5.44 -2.70 15.33
CA MET A 51 6.91 -2.59 15.30
C MET A 51 7.32 -1.13 15.15
N ASN A 52 8.24 -0.63 15.99
CA ASN A 52 8.67 0.78 15.99
C ASN A 52 7.49 1.77 16.05
N ARG A 53 6.47 1.45 16.87
CA ARG A 53 5.20 2.21 17.00
C ARG A 53 4.39 2.31 15.70
N THR A 54 4.62 1.41 14.74
CA THR A 54 3.91 1.34 13.46
C THR A 54 3.36 -0.07 13.22
N CYS A 55 2.14 -0.17 12.70
CA CYS A 55 1.55 -1.44 12.32
C CYS A 55 2.16 -1.99 11.03
N ARG A 56 2.59 -3.24 11.07
CA ARG A 56 2.90 -4.06 9.89
C ARG A 56 1.80 -5.09 9.71
N CYS A 57 0.95 -4.87 8.71
CA CYS A 57 -0.15 -5.75 8.37
C CYS A 57 0.31 -6.89 7.47
N ASN A 58 -0.08 -8.12 7.82
CA ASN A 58 0.11 -9.30 7.01
C ASN A 58 -1.21 -9.64 6.30
N ARG A 59 -1.13 -10.26 5.12
CA ARG A 59 -2.31 -10.88 4.50
C ARG A 59 -2.71 -12.16 5.26
N CYS A 60 -3.95 -12.59 5.09
CA CYS A 60 -4.38 -13.92 5.54
C CYS A 60 -3.57 -14.93 4.73
N GLY A 61 -2.96 -15.90 5.42
CA GLY A 61 -2.25 -17.01 4.79
C GLY A 61 -3.18 -17.94 4.04
#